data_AF-A0A2V7SWL4-F1
#
_entry.id   AF-A0A2V7SWL4-F1
#
_cell.length_a   1.000
_cell.length_b   1.000
_cell.length_c   1.000
_cell.angle_alpha   90.00
_cell.angle_beta   90.00
_cell.angle_gamma   90.00
#
_symmetry.space_group_name_H-M   'P 1'
#
loop_
_entity.id
_entity.type
_entity.pdbx_description
1 polymer ?
#
loop_
_entity_poly.entity_id
_entity_poly.type
_entity_poly.pdbx_seq_one_letter_code
_entity_poly.pdbx_strand_id
1 'polypeptide(L)'
;MTKSSLAGITRFAVAGLVGLGACSVDTATNALQSPTSPRLALGTTLDQSPELGKVKICKSASSNVSGTFTASRTQFVAAGFPTPGSPSGSVLATVTVAPGECVVIAEDNGGNGIASDVVINETSAGFVSATLVQIDALIGGGTATGAPVPVADGLTYRINQFHGSLITYVNTVNAPPPPPPEVCDFITFGRLVTTVDGQKVVISGNAGGNKPGGGILSEFHIEANGVDNHVAQVDTYGPITAGGALFGLTNSRITTGTAKNGVAVELRLWDGGEPGKGTDKVYVKLNGVELFGADGQFIDQGNMQFHSNCRGPK
;
A
#
# COMPACT_ATOMS: atom_id res chain seq x y z
N MET A 1 -58.14 -49.71 68.65
CA MET A 1 -57.34 -50.34 69.71
C MET A 1 -55.97 -49.68 69.74
N THR A 2 -55.60 -49.15 70.92
CA THR A 2 -54.23 -48.85 71.45
C THR A 2 -53.18 -48.23 70.51
N LYS A 3 -52.91 -46.90 70.56
CA LYS A 3 -52.05 -46.11 71.50
C LYS A 3 -50.54 -46.44 71.52
N SER A 4 -49.77 -45.46 71.04
CA SER A 4 -48.57 -44.81 71.61
C SER A 4 -47.22 -45.52 71.86
N SER A 5 -46.20 -44.96 71.17
CA SER A 5 -44.88 -44.43 71.62
C SER A 5 -43.83 -45.31 72.31
N LEU A 6 -42.58 -45.21 71.84
CA LEU A 6 -41.36 -44.72 72.53
C LEU A 6 -40.17 -44.92 71.56
N ALA A 7 -39.53 -43.89 70.98
CA ALA A 7 -38.48 -43.02 71.53
C ALA A 7 -37.18 -43.78 71.93
N GLY A 8 -36.10 -43.54 71.18
CA GLY A 8 -34.74 -44.00 71.47
C GLY A 8 -33.69 -43.15 70.73
N ILE A 9 -33.38 -41.99 71.30
CA ILE A 9 -32.22 -41.13 71.01
C ILE A 9 -31.00 -41.84 71.67
N THR A 10 -29.77 -41.94 71.13
CA THR A 10 -28.72 -40.91 71.12
C THR A 10 -27.35 -41.54 70.74
N ARG A 11 -26.47 -40.74 70.10
CA ARG A 11 -25.02 -40.51 70.36
C ARG A 11 -24.07 -40.67 69.16
N PHE A 12 -23.49 -39.53 68.80
CA PHE A 12 -22.23 -39.36 68.09
C PHE A 12 -21.05 -39.97 68.86
N ALA A 13 -20.06 -40.48 68.13
CA ALA A 13 -18.67 -40.49 68.58
C ALA A 13 -17.72 -40.33 67.36
N VAL A 14 -17.12 -39.14 67.28
CA VAL A 14 -15.89 -38.86 66.54
C VAL A 14 -14.74 -39.01 67.53
N ALA A 15 -13.73 -39.81 67.18
CA ALA A 15 -12.32 -39.77 67.59
C ALA A 15 -11.64 -40.96 66.88
N GLY A 16 -10.58 -40.86 66.08
CA GLY A 16 -9.44 -39.95 66.16
C GLY A 16 -8.30 -40.64 66.92
N LEU A 17 -7.35 -41.26 66.19
CA LEU A 17 -5.91 -41.36 66.52
C LEU A 17 -5.19 -41.99 65.30
N VAL A 18 -4.48 -41.21 64.48
CA VAL A 18 -3.06 -40.82 64.57
C VAL A 18 -2.10 -41.99 64.38
N GLY A 19 -1.42 -41.96 63.23
CA GLY A 19 -0.13 -42.60 62.98
C GLY A 19 0.77 -41.65 62.20
N LEU A 20 1.49 -40.79 62.91
CA LEU A 20 2.78 -40.23 62.47
C LEU A 20 3.75 -41.40 62.32
N GLY A 21 4.71 -41.51 61.40
CA GLY A 21 5.25 -40.63 60.38
C GLY A 21 6.60 -41.25 60.00
N ALA A 22 6.98 -41.20 58.73
CA ALA A 22 8.38 -41.30 58.31
C ALA A 22 8.55 -40.55 57.00
N CYS A 23 9.35 -39.50 57.07
CA CYS A 23 9.75 -38.62 55.99
C CYS A 23 10.54 -39.40 54.93
N SER A 24 10.26 -39.14 53.65
CA SER A 24 11.29 -39.16 52.62
C SER A 24 11.16 -37.89 51.78
N VAL A 25 12.03 -36.94 52.09
CA VAL A 25 12.62 -35.89 51.25
C VAL A 25 11.99 -35.61 49.89
N ASP A 26 11.65 -34.32 49.74
CA ASP A 26 11.21 -33.57 48.58
C ASP A 26 11.71 -34.05 47.21
N THR A 27 10.77 -34.35 46.33
CA THR A 27 10.86 -33.86 44.95
C THR A 27 9.55 -33.14 44.66
N ALA A 28 9.52 -31.84 44.95
CA ALA A 28 8.43 -30.97 44.54
C ALA A 28 8.37 -30.94 43.00
N THR A 29 7.58 -31.83 42.40
CA THR A 29 7.03 -31.58 41.07
C THR A 29 6.06 -30.42 41.23
N ASN A 30 6.55 -29.21 40.97
CA ASN A 30 5.73 -28.01 40.86
C ASN A 30 4.71 -28.23 39.73
N ALA A 31 3.56 -28.81 40.07
CA ALA A 31 2.36 -28.70 39.26
C ALA A 31 1.88 -27.26 39.38
N LEU A 32 2.46 -26.38 38.56
CA LEU A 32 1.93 -25.05 38.31
C LEU A 32 0.48 -25.24 37.87
N GLN A 33 -0.47 -24.87 38.75
CA GLN A 33 -1.88 -24.84 38.41
C GLN A 33 -2.06 -23.90 37.22
N SER A 34 -2.62 -24.42 36.13
CA SER A 34 -2.88 -23.65 34.92
C SER A 34 -3.79 -22.46 35.24
N PRO A 35 -3.47 -21.23 34.76
CA PRO A 35 -4.42 -20.14 34.81
C PRO A 35 -5.64 -20.51 33.95
N THR A 36 -6.83 -20.53 34.56
CA THR A 36 -8.11 -20.71 33.88
C THR A 36 -8.63 -19.35 33.40
N SER A 37 -7.92 -18.73 32.46
CA SER A 37 -8.45 -17.54 31.78
C SER A 37 -9.51 -17.94 30.74
N PRO A 38 -10.58 -17.15 30.58
CA PRO A 38 -11.59 -17.39 29.54
C PRO A 38 -10.94 -17.44 28.16
N ARG A 39 -11.15 -18.55 27.43
CA ARG A 39 -10.52 -18.83 26.15
C ARG A 39 -11.33 -18.18 25.02
N LEU A 40 -10.76 -17.15 24.40
CA LEU A 40 -11.28 -16.59 23.14
C LEU A 40 -11.07 -17.60 22.01
N ALA A 41 -12.08 -17.80 21.16
CA ALA A 41 -12.06 -18.76 20.07
C ALA A 41 -11.16 -18.30 18.91
N LEU A 42 -10.67 -19.22 18.08
CA LEU A 42 -10.01 -18.88 16.82
C LEU A 42 -10.88 -17.91 16.00
N GLY A 43 -10.26 -16.91 15.39
CA GLY A 43 -10.99 -15.90 14.60
C GLY A 43 -11.57 -14.74 15.39
N THR A 44 -11.46 -14.70 16.74
CA THR A 44 -11.90 -13.51 17.51
C THR A 44 -10.96 -12.33 17.31
N THR A 45 -11.53 -11.14 17.10
CA THR A 45 -10.79 -9.88 17.09
C THR A 45 -10.32 -9.52 18.50
N LEU A 46 -9.03 -9.30 18.69
CA LEU A 46 -8.43 -9.10 20.01
C LEU A 46 -7.68 -7.78 20.14
N ASP A 47 -7.34 -7.46 21.40
CA ASP A 47 -6.32 -6.48 21.72
C ASP A 47 -4.95 -6.88 21.14
N GLN A 48 -4.06 -5.89 21.02
CA GLN A 48 -2.72 -6.07 20.43
C GLN A 48 -1.71 -6.64 21.43
N SER A 49 -2.15 -7.41 22.42
CA SER A 49 -1.30 -7.98 23.46
C SER A 49 -0.91 -9.41 23.08
N PRO A 50 0.37 -9.83 23.22
CA PRO A 50 0.74 -11.23 23.06
C PRO A 50 0.12 -12.08 24.18
N GLU A 51 -0.27 -13.32 23.87
CA GLU A 51 -0.88 -14.25 24.84
C GLU A 51 -0.18 -15.62 24.79
N LEU A 52 0.02 -16.23 25.96
CA LEU A 52 0.59 -17.58 26.07
C LEU A 52 -0.26 -18.60 25.31
N GLY A 53 0.40 -19.53 24.62
CA GLY A 53 -0.27 -20.57 23.85
C GLY A 53 -0.97 -20.09 22.59
N LYS A 54 -0.74 -18.85 22.15
CA LYS A 54 -1.38 -18.30 20.96
C LYS A 54 -0.38 -17.73 19.97
N VAL A 55 -0.73 -17.84 18.70
CA VAL A 55 -0.19 -16.99 17.64
C VAL A 55 -1.28 -16.03 17.19
N LYS A 56 -1.01 -14.73 17.33
CA LYS A 56 -1.86 -13.65 16.83
C LYS A 56 -1.20 -12.96 15.64
N ILE A 57 -2.00 -12.67 14.61
CA ILE A 57 -1.60 -11.80 13.51
C ILE A 57 -2.39 -10.50 13.61
N CYS A 58 -1.69 -9.39 13.60
CA CYS A 58 -2.25 -8.05 13.50
C CYS A 58 -1.90 -7.41 12.16
N LYS A 59 -2.84 -6.62 11.64
CA LYS A 59 -2.56 -5.66 10.58
C LYS A 59 -2.41 -4.29 11.19
N SER A 60 -1.27 -3.63 10.96
CA SER A 60 -1.08 -2.26 11.44
C SER A 60 -2.17 -1.35 10.89
N ALA A 61 -2.66 -0.42 11.72
CA ALA A 61 -3.57 0.64 11.29
C ALA A 61 -2.95 1.57 10.22
N SER A 62 -1.62 1.57 10.08
CA SER A 62 -0.92 2.29 9.01
C SER A 62 -0.97 1.57 7.66
N SER A 63 -1.51 0.35 7.59
CA SER A 63 -1.71 -0.36 6.32
C SER A 63 -2.90 0.24 5.57
N ASN A 64 -2.85 0.27 4.24
CA ASN A 64 -3.97 0.72 3.41
C ASN A 64 -4.70 -0.41 2.68
N VAL A 65 -4.29 -1.66 2.91
CA VAL A 65 -4.91 -2.87 2.37
C VAL A 65 -4.94 -3.99 3.42
N SER A 66 -5.92 -4.86 3.33
CA SER A 66 -6.01 -6.07 4.17
C SER A 66 -4.90 -7.07 3.83
N GLY A 67 -4.48 -7.83 4.83
CA GLY A 67 -3.58 -8.98 4.65
C GLY A 67 -4.37 -10.28 4.52
N THR A 68 -3.96 -11.18 3.63
CA THR A 68 -4.48 -12.56 3.60
C THR A 68 -3.35 -13.49 4.00
N PHE A 69 -3.59 -14.30 5.02
CA PHE A 69 -2.59 -15.15 5.65
C PHE A 69 -3.01 -16.60 5.50
N THR A 70 -2.03 -17.43 5.15
CA THR A 70 -2.15 -18.89 5.19
C THR A 70 -1.27 -19.41 6.32
N ALA A 71 -1.79 -20.34 7.10
CA ALA A 71 -1.06 -20.90 8.23
C ALA A 71 -1.11 -22.43 8.21
N SER A 72 0.01 -23.04 8.57
CA SER A 72 0.13 -24.48 8.74
C SER A 72 0.72 -24.80 10.11
N ARG A 73 0.36 -25.97 10.65
CA ARG A 73 0.77 -26.41 11.99
C ARG A 73 1.32 -27.82 11.94
N THR A 74 2.45 -28.04 12.58
CA THR A 74 3.01 -29.36 12.88
C THR A 74 3.16 -29.52 14.38
N GLN A 75 2.83 -30.71 14.91
CA GLN A 75 3.06 -30.98 16.33
C GLN A 75 4.54 -31.27 16.59
N PHE A 76 5.08 -30.60 17.61
CA PHE A 76 6.41 -30.82 18.13
C PHE A 76 6.35 -31.62 19.44
N VAL A 77 7.21 -32.64 19.55
CA VAL A 77 7.42 -33.43 20.77
C VAL A 77 8.92 -33.51 21.03
N ALA A 78 9.36 -33.00 22.17
CA ALA A 78 10.74 -33.05 22.59
C ALA A 78 11.18 -34.50 22.86
N ALA A 79 12.46 -34.79 22.61
CA ALA A 79 13.02 -36.11 22.89
C ALA A 79 12.83 -36.49 24.37
N GLY A 80 12.40 -37.73 24.63
CA GLY A 80 12.13 -38.23 25.97
C GLY A 80 10.72 -37.95 26.51
N PHE A 81 9.88 -37.23 25.77
CA PHE A 81 8.46 -37.04 26.10
C PHE A 81 7.56 -38.00 25.30
N PRO A 82 6.49 -38.55 25.92
CA PRO A 82 5.55 -39.39 25.19
C PRO A 82 4.76 -38.57 24.17
N THR A 83 4.58 -39.13 22.97
CA THR A 83 3.69 -38.54 21.97
C THR A 83 2.24 -38.60 22.48
N PRO A 84 1.52 -37.47 22.55
CA PRO A 84 0.14 -37.47 23.01
C PRO A 84 -0.78 -38.17 21.99
N GLY A 85 -1.83 -38.82 22.48
CA GLY A 85 -2.81 -39.51 21.62
C GLY A 85 -3.67 -38.60 20.75
N SER A 86 -3.65 -37.29 21.01
CA SER A 86 -4.32 -36.27 20.21
C SER A 86 -3.47 -34.99 20.10
N PRO A 87 -3.62 -34.19 19.03
CA PRO A 87 -2.94 -32.91 18.92
C PRO A 87 -3.26 -31.96 20.06
N SER A 88 -2.24 -31.28 20.59
CA SER A 88 -2.35 -30.26 21.65
C SER A 88 -2.77 -28.88 21.14
N GLY A 89 -2.92 -28.71 19.83
CA GLY A 89 -3.15 -27.40 19.24
C GLY A 89 -3.91 -27.45 17.93
N SER A 90 -4.29 -26.27 17.48
CA SER A 90 -5.10 -26.03 16.29
C SER A 90 -4.61 -24.79 15.55
N VAL A 91 -4.97 -24.68 14.26
CA VAL A 91 -4.63 -23.53 13.41
C VAL A 91 -5.80 -23.18 12.51
N LEU A 92 -6.01 -21.90 12.29
CA LEU A 92 -6.88 -21.36 11.25
C LEU A 92 -6.08 -21.31 9.94
N ALA A 93 -6.40 -22.22 9.03
CA ALA A 93 -5.60 -22.44 7.82
C ALA A 93 -5.52 -21.21 6.91
N THR A 94 -6.55 -20.38 6.86
CA THR A 94 -6.57 -19.14 6.07
C THR A 94 -7.41 -18.08 6.75
N VAL A 95 -6.93 -16.83 6.75
CA VAL A 95 -7.65 -15.68 7.29
C VAL A 95 -7.31 -14.40 6.54
N THR A 96 -8.28 -13.50 6.41
CA THR A 96 -8.05 -12.12 5.98
C THR A 96 -8.19 -11.19 7.19
N VAL A 97 -7.21 -10.32 7.38
CA VAL A 97 -7.17 -9.36 8.50
C VAL A 97 -7.15 -7.94 7.94
N ALA A 98 -8.15 -7.14 8.29
CA ALA A 98 -8.25 -5.75 7.86
C ALA A 98 -7.27 -4.84 8.63
N PRO A 99 -6.87 -3.68 8.07
CA PRO A 99 -6.04 -2.72 8.78
C PRO A 99 -6.60 -2.35 10.16
N GLY A 100 -5.74 -2.37 11.18
CA GLY A 100 -6.10 -2.09 12.57
C GLY A 100 -6.66 -3.28 13.35
N GLU A 101 -6.88 -4.43 12.71
CA GLU A 101 -7.42 -5.61 13.36
C GLU A 101 -6.35 -6.66 13.69
N CYS A 102 -6.67 -7.52 14.65
CA CYS A 102 -5.85 -8.65 15.08
C CYS A 102 -6.68 -9.92 15.20
N VAL A 103 -6.14 -11.06 14.79
CA VAL A 103 -6.82 -12.36 14.85
C VAL A 103 -5.90 -13.43 15.44
N VAL A 104 -6.46 -14.29 16.29
CA VAL A 104 -5.80 -15.54 16.72
C VAL A 104 -5.84 -16.54 15.58
N ILE A 105 -4.68 -16.97 15.11
CA ILE A 105 -4.56 -17.92 14.01
C ILE A 105 -4.11 -19.31 14.46
N ALA A 106 -3.53 -19.45 15.65
CA ALA A 106 -3.17 -20.74 16.19
C ALA A 106 -3.24 -20.72 17.71
N GLU A 107 -3.60 -21.87 18.28
CA GLU A 107 -3.58 -22.09 19.72
C GLU A 107 -2.96 -23.45 20.04
N ASP A 108 -2.19 -23.53 21.11
CA ASP A 108 -1.64 -24.78 21.63
C ASP A 108 -1.52 -24.73 23.15
N ASN A 109 -2.09 -25.74 23.81
CA ASN A 109 -2.06 -25.88 25.27
C ASN A 109 -1.15 -27.03 25.75
N GLY A 110 -0.20 -27.43 24.90
CA GLY A 110 0.77 -28.47 25.16
C GLY A 110 1.59 -28.17 26.41
N GLY A 111 1.78 -29.23 27.20
CA GLY A 111 2.60 -29.18 28.41
C GLY A 111 4.09 -29.12 28.12
N ASN A 112 4.90 -29.38 29.16
CA ASN A 112 6.34 -29.44 28.98
C ASN A 112 6.72 -30.47 27.91
N GLY A 113 7.64 -30.11 27.02
CA GLY A 113 8.08 -30.95 25.91
C GLY A 113 7.07 -31.11 24.77
N ILE A 114 5.87 -30.52 24.83
CA ILE A 114 4.85 -30.59 23.77
C ILE A 114 4.55 -29.17 23.27
N ALA A 115 4.55 -28.98 21.95
CA ALA A 115 4.28 -27.68 21.32
C ALA A 115 3.71 -27.82 19.90
N SER A 116 3.39 -26.67 19.30
CA SER A 116 3.09 -26.52 17.88
C SER A 116 4.14 -25.66 17.18
N ASP A 117 4.63 -26.13 16.04
CA ASP A 117 5.35 -25.32 15.07
C ASP A 117 4.36 -24.76 14.06
N VAL A 118 4.20 -23.45 14.04
CA VAL A 118 3.25 -22.74 13.19
C VAL A 118 4.00 -21.93 12.14
N VAL A 119 3.74 -22.20 10.86
CA VAL A 119 4.28 -21.41 9.75
C VAL A 119 3.18 -20.50 9.21
N ILE A 120 3.51 -19.23 8.99
CA ILE A 120 2.60 -18.18 8.52
C ILE A 120 3.16 -17.59 7.24
N ASN A 121 2.34 -17.49 6.19
CA ASN A 121 2.69 -16.76 4.97
C ASN A 121 1.61 -15.74 4.64
N GLU A 122 2.00 -14.49 4.40
CA GLU A 122 1.13 -13.46 3.85
C GLU A 122 1.15 -13.52 2.31
N THR A 123 -0.03 -13.59 1.69
CA THR A 123 -0.18 -13.69 0.23
C THR A 123 -0.77 -12.43 -0.39
N SER A 124 -0.87 -11.34 0.36
CA SER A 124 -1.44 -10.06 -0.09
C SER A 124 -0.42 -9.20 -0.84
N ALA A 125 -0.92 -8.27 -1.65
CA ALA A 125 -0.07 -7.27 -2.31
C ALA A 125 0.43 -6.23 -1.30
N GLY A 126 1.57 -5.63 -1.64
CA GLY A 126 2.09 -4.45 -0.93
C GLY A 126 2.72 -4.74 0.44
N PHE A 127 3.23 -5.94 0.70
CA PHE A 127 3.99 -6.23 1.93
C PHE A 127 5.18 -5.25 2.08
N VAL A 128 5.26 -4.61 3.25
CA VAL A 128 6.34 -3.67 3.59
C VAL A 128 7.22 -4.26 4.69
N SER A 129 6.62 -4.69 5.80
CA SER A 129 7.34 -5.21 6.95
C SER A 129 6.46 -6.04 7.88
N ALA A 130 7.10 -6.87 8.70
CA ALA A 130 6.49 -7.53 9.85
C ALA A 130 7.35 -7.36 11.10
N THR A 131 6.71 -7.25 12.26
CA THR A 131 7.37 -7.23 13.57
C THR A 131 6.78 -8.29 14.49
N LEU A 132 7.62 -8.85 15.36
CA LEU A 132 7.28 -9.90 16.31
C LEU A 132 7.44 -9.39 17.74
N VAL A 133 6.47 -9.73 18.59
CA VAL A 133 6.58 -9.70 20.04
C VAL A 133 6.29 -11.10 20.55
N GLN A 134 7.17 -11.65 21.38
CA GLN A 134 6.98 -12.96 22.02
C GLN A 134 6.58 -12.78 23.49
N ILE A 135 5.97 -13.81 24.05
CA ILE A 135 5.64 -13.88 25.48
C ILE A 135 5.97 -15.26 26.01
N ASP A 136 6.71 -15.30 27.11
CA ASP A 136 7.14 -16.53 27.75
C ASP A 136 6.67 -16.55 29.21
N ALA A 137 6.25 -17.72 29.68
CA ALA A 137 5.88 -17.94 31.07
C ALA A 137 7.13 -17.95 31.97
N LEU A 138 7.15 -17.07 32.97
CA LEU A 138 8.07 -17.11 34.10
C LEU A 138 7.29 -17.53 35.37
N ILE A 139 7.99 -17.94 36.42
CA ILE A 139 7.35 -18.30 37.70
C ILE A 139 6.59 -17.07 38.22
N GLY A 140 5.24 -17.12 38.20
CA GLY A 140 4.35 -16.03 38.63
C GLY A 140 3.53 -15.34 37.52
N GLY A 141 3.73 -15.68 36.24
CA GLY A 141 2.96 -15.12 35.12
C GLY A 141 3.77 -15.05 33.81
N GLY A 142 3.11 -14.76 32.68
CA GLY A 142 3.79 -14.52 31.40
C GLY A 142 4.35 -13.11 31.31
N THR A 143 5.58 -12.96 30.82
CA THR A 143 6.20 -11.66 30.56
C THR A 143 6.45 -11.52 29.06
N ALA A 144 5.92 -10.48 28.43
CA ALA A 144 6.24 -10.17 27.05
C ALA A 144 7.75 -9.92 26.93
N THR A 145 8.43 -10.66 26.06
CA THR A 145 9.87 -10.59 25.89
C THR A 145 10.20 -9.42 24.96
N GLY A 146 10.26 -8.21 25.52
CA GLY A 146 10.90 -7.05 24.89
C GLY A 146 10.08 -6.27 23.86
N ALA A 147 10.76 -5.33 23.21
CA ALA A 147 10.21 -4.47 22.16
C ALA A 147 9.99 -5.25 20.85
N PRO A 148 9.08 -4.80 19.95
CA PRO A 148 8.87 -5.45 18.67
C PRO A 148 10.16 -5.58 17.86
N VAL A 149 10.44 -6.79 17.36
CA VAL A 149 11.64 -7.10 16.56
C VAL A 149 11.24 -7.35 15.11
N PRO A 150 11.95 -6.80 14.10
CA PRO A 150 11.67 -7.10 12.69
C PRO A 150 11.81 -8.59 12.38
N VAL A 151 10.88 -9.13 11.59
CA VAL A 151 10.91 -10.51 11.12
C VAL A 151 10.57 -10.60 9.63
N ALA A 152 11.09 -11.64 8.97
CA ALA A 152 10.66 -11.99 7.63
C ALA A 152 9.30 -12.71 7.67
N ASP A 153 8.56 -12.67 6.56
CA ASP A 153 7.39 -13.52 6.38
C ASP A 153 7.81 -14.99 6.14
N GLY A 154 6.93 -15.95 6.43
CA GLY A 154 7.20 -17.37 6.21
C GLY A 154 7.99 -18.08 7.31
N LEU A 155 8.21 -17.43 8.46
CA LEU A 155 8.95 -18.03 9.58
C LEU A 155 8.09 -19.04 10.36
N THR A 156 8.77 -19.89 11.12
CA THR A 156 8.16 -20.85 12.04
C THR A 156 8.13 -20.28 13.46
N TYR A 157 6.96 -20.31 14.09
CA TYR A 157 6.72 -19.87 15.46
C TYR A 157 6.33 -21.06 16.32
N ARG A 158 7.11 -21.34 17.35
CA ARG A 158 6.83 -22.43 18.29
C ARG A 158 6.00 -21.90 19.47
N ILE A 159 4.82 -22.47 19.68
CA ILE A 159 3.91 -22.10 20.77
C ILE A 159 3.46 -23.31 21.59
N ASN A 160 3.20 -23.10 22.87
CA ASN A 160 2.53 -24.03 23.78
C ASN A 160 1.99 -23.26 24.99
N GLN A 161 1.54 -23.92 26.05
CA GLN A 161 0.96 -23.21 27.21
C GLN A 161 1.92 -22.21 27.90
N PHE A 162 3.22 -22.23 27.58
CA PHE A 162 4.26 -21.36 28.12
C PHE A 162 4.82 -20.34 27.13
N HIS A 163 4.53 -20.45 25.83
CA HIS A 163 5.10 -19.57 24.80
C HIS A 163 4.00 -19.07 23.85
N GLY A 164 4.05 -17.78 23.51
CA GLY A 164 3.11 -17.12 22.60
C GLY A 164 3.79 -16.12 21.67
N SER A 165 3.10 -15.72 20.60
CA SER A 165 3.64 -14.78 19.60
C SER A 165 2.56 -13.86 19.05
N LEU A 166 2.93 -12.59 18.86
CA LEU A 166 2.15 -11.55 18.18
C LEU A 166 2.96 -11.03 17.01
N ILE A 167 2.43 -11.15 15.79
CA ILE A 167 3.08 -10.64 14.59
C ILE A 167 2.25 -9.50 14.02
N THR A 168 2.85 -8.34 13.79
CA THR A 168 2.18 -7.18 13.18
C THR A 168 2.73 -6.91 11.79
N TYR A 169 1.86 -6.97 10.79
CA TYR A 169 2.20 -6.74 9.38
C TYR A 169 1.78 -5.35 8.91
N VAL A 170 2.61 -4.73 8.07
CA VAL A 170 2.33 -3.46 7.37
C VAL A 170 2.27 -3.71 5.88
N ASN A 171 1.12 -3.39 5.26
CA ASN A 171 1.00 -3.40 3.79
C ASN A 171 0.56 -2.05 3.23
N THR A 172 1.24 -1.64 2.17
CA THR A 172 0.96 -0.40 1.45
C THR A 172 0.95 -0.66 -0.05
N VAL A 173 -0.16 -0.33 -0.69
CA VAL A 173 -0.28 -0.24 -2.15
C VAL A 173 -0.40 1.23 -2.54
N ASN A 174 0.52 1.71 -3.36
CA ASN A 174 0.43 3.07 -3.90
C ASN A 174 -0.69 3.11 -4.95
N ALA A 175 -1.55 4.14 -4.88
CA ALA A 175 -2.51 4.39 -5.95
C ALA A 175 -1.74 4.62 -7.26
N PRO A 176 -2.22 4.08 -8.40
CA PRO A 176 -1.66 4.45 -9.69
C PRO A 176 -1.80 5.96 -9.89
N PRO A 177 -0.84 6.61 -10.59
CA PRO A 177 -0.97 8.02 -10.92
C PRO A 177 -2.27 8.26 -11.72
N PRO A 178 -2.98 9.39 -11.50
CA PRO A 178 -4.18 9.70 -12.27
C PRO A 178 -3.82 9.79 -13.76
N PRO A 179 -4.73 9.36 -14.67
CA PRO A 179 -4.51 9.54 -16.09
C PRO A 179 -4.33 11.04 -16.41
N PRO A 180 -3.48 11.41 -17.39
CA PRO A 180 -3.38 12.78 -17.85
C PRO A 180 -4.75 13.34 -18.21
N PRO A 181 -5.05 14.63 -17.93
CA PRO A 181 -6.30 15.25 -18.36
C PRO A 181 -6.49 15.08 -19.87
N GLU A 182 -7.71 14.75 -20.29
CA GLU A 182 -8.04 14.66 -21.71
C GLU A 182 -7.83 16.03 -22.36
N VAL A 183 -6.98 16.08 -23.40
CA VAL A 183 -6.80 17.29 -24.20
C VAL A 183 -7.84 17.27 -25.32
N CYS A 184 -8.95 17.97 -25.09
CA CYS A 184 -10.09 18.01 -26.01
C CYS A 184 -10.05 19.18 -27.01
N ASP A 185 -8.85 19.51 -27.47
CA ASP A 185 -8.60 20.43 -28.56
C ASP A 185 -7.21 20.19 -29.17
N PHE A 186 -7.02 20.69 -30.38
CA PHE A 186 -5.71 20.69 -31.03
C PHE A 186 -5.60 21.86 -32.00
N ILE A 187 -4.38 22.29 -32.28
CA ILE A 187 -4.08 23.29 -33.30
C ILE A 187 -3.16 22.67 -34.35
N THR A 188 -3.54 22.80 -35.62
CA THR A 188 -2.71 22.43 -36.76
C THR A 188 -2.14 23.68 -37.38
N PHE A 189 -0.88 23.60 -37.83
CA PHE A 189 -0.22 24.72 -38.48
C PHE A 189 0.70 24.20 -39.59
N GLY A 190 0.29 24.43 -40.83
CA GLY A 190 0.99 24.00 -42.02
C GLY A 190 1.89 25.10 -42.54
N ARG A 191 3.22 24.90 -42.41
CA ARG A 191 4.28 25.71 -43.03
C ARG A 191 4.01 27.22 -42.94
N LEU A 192 3.93 27.71 -41.71
CA LEU A 192 3.92 29.14 -41.43
C LEU A 192 5.29 29.70 -41.78
N VAL A 193 5.34 30.76 -42.59
CA VAL A 193 6.60 31.37 -43.03
C VAL A 193 6.62 32.83 -42.63
N THR A 194 7.71 33.25 -42.02
CA THR A 194 7.97 34.66 -41.72
C THR A 194 9.45 34.99 -41.87
N THR A 195 9.80 36.26 -41.73
CA THR A 195 11.18 36.76 -41.77
C THR A 195 11.47 37.59 -40.52
N VAL A 196 12.60 37.30 -39.87
CA VAL A 196 13.14 38.03 -38.71
C VAL A 196 14.58 38.41 -39.01
N ASP A 197 14.92 39.69 -38.90
CA ASP A 197 16.28 40.19 -39.17
C ASP A 197 16.85 39.75 -40.54
N GLY A 198 15.98 39.65 -41.54
CA GLY A 198 16.33 39.18 -42.89
C GLY A 198 16.51 37.66 -43.03
N GLN A 199 16.30 36.89 -41.97
CA GLN A 199 16.36 35.43 -41.96
C GLN A 199 14.97 34.82 -41.99
N LYS A 200 14.81 33.76 -42.79
CA LYS A 200 13.55 33.03 -42.91
C LYS A 200 13.33 32.16 -41.68
N VAL A 201 12.12 32.21 -41.13
CA VAL A 201 11.64 31.30 -40.07
C VAL A 201 10.48 30.48 -40.61
N VAL A 202 10.54 29.16 -40.46
CA VAL A 202 9.49 28.23 -40.90
C VAL A 202 8.99 27.43 -39.71
N ILE A 203 7.69 27.46 -39.47
CA ILE A 203 7.03 26.77 -38.35
C ILE A 203 5.99 25.82 -38.92
N SER A 204 6.03 24.54 -38.52
CA SER A 204 5.05 23.56 -39.00
C SER A 204 4.82 22.44 -38.01
N GLY A 205 3.62 21.88 -37.99
CA GLY A 205 3.28 20.75 -37.14
C GLY A 205 1.85 20.78 -36.62
N ASN A 206 1.66 20.10 -35.49
CA ASN A 206 0.43 20.07 -34.73
C ASN A 206 0.73 20.01 -33.24
N ALA A 207 -0.14 20.58 -32.42
CA ALA A 207 -0.08 20.47 -30.97
C ALA A 207 -1.47 20.27 -30.38
N GLY A 208 -1.59 19.40 -29.37
CA GLY A 208 -2.84 19.05 -28.70
C GLY A 208 -3.45 17.72 -29.12
N GLY A 209 -4.50 17.29 -28.42
CA GLY A 209 -5.06 15.93 -28.53
C GLY A 209 -4.30 14.89 -27.70
N ASN A 210 -4.81 13.67 -27.71
CA ASN A 210 -4.38 12.56 -26.86
C ASN A 210 -3.48 11.58 -27.62
N LYS A 211 -2.34 11.21 -27.02
CA LYS A 211 -1.42 10.19 -27.56
C LYS A 211 -1.82 8.80 -27.04
N PRO A 212 -1.72 7.73 -27.87
CA PRO A 212 -1.84 6.36 -27.39
C PRO A 212 -0.83 6.07 -26.27
N GLY A 213 -1.30 5.52 -25.15
CA GLY A 213 -0.47 5.28 -23.96
C GLY A 213 -0.33 6.47 -23.01
N GLY A 214 -1.06 7.57 -23.26
CA GLY A 214 -1.06 8.76 -22.42
C GLY A 214 -0.16 9.89 -22.95
N GLY A 215 -0.50 11.13 -22.57
CA GLY A 215 0.22 12.34 -22.97
C GLY A 215 -0.38 13.05 -24.18
N ILE A 216 0.35 14.04 -24.69
CA ILE A 216 -0.13 15.01 -25.68
C ILE A 216 0.30 14.60 -27.08
N LEU A 217 -0.63 14.61 -28.04
CA LEU A 217 -0.35 14.32 -29.45
C LEU A 217 0.23 15.56 -30.16
N SER A 218 1.54 15.76 -30.06
CA SER A 218 2.19 16.94 -30.65
C SER A 218 3.50 16.58 -31.31
N GLU A 219 3.72 17.17 -32.48
CA GLU A 219 4.99 17.16 -33.18
C GLU A 219 5.09 18.45 -34.01
N PHE A 220 6.18 19.18 -33.84
CA PHE A 220 6.40 20.40 -34.61
C PHE A 220 7.87 20.71 -34.84
N HIS A 221 8.10 21.54 -35.86
CA HIS A 221 9.40 22.00 -36.30
C HIS A 221 9.42 23.53 -36.35
N ILE A 222 10.55 24.09 -35.92
CA ILE A 222 10.87 25.51 -36.07
C ILE A 222 12.25 25.62 -36.69
N GLU A 223 12.29 25.90 -37.99
CA GLU A 223 13.53 26.24 -38.67
C GLU A 223 13.77 27.75 -38.51
N ALA A 224 14.83 28.11 -37.80
CA ALA A 224 15.25 29.51 -37.62
C ALA A 224 16.77 29.61 -37.82
N ASN A 225 17.22 30.59 -38.61
CA ASN A 225 18.63 30.78 -38.94
C ASN A 225 19.31 29.52 -39.51
N GLY A 226 18.57 28.72 -40.29
CA GLY A 226 19.06 27.46 -40.86
C GLY A 226 19.19 26.30 -39.87
N VAL A 227 18.72 26.45 -38.63
CA VAL A 227 18.70 25.40 -37.61
C VAL A 227 17.27 24.90 -37.41
N ASP A 228 17.04 23.60 -37.62
CA ASP A 228 15.78 22.94 -37.29
C ASP A 228 15.71 22.59 -35.81
N ASN A 229 14.67 23.10 -35.14
CA ASN A 229 14.34 22.79 -33.75
C ASN A 229 13.13 21.85 -33.75
N HIS A 230 13.38 20.57 -34.06
CA HIS A 230 12.33 19.53 -34.06
C HIS A 230 11.96 19.13 -32.64
N VAL A 231 10.71 19.36 -32.26
CA VAL A 231 10.10 18.89 -31.01
C VAL A 231 9.19 17.70 -31.33
N ALA A 232 9.71 16.49 -31.10
CA ALA A 232 8.99 15.24 -31.38
C ALA A 232 7.97 14.85 -30.30
N GLN A 233 8.08 15.45 -29.12
CA GLN A 233 7.12 15.31 -28.03
C GLN A 233 7.14 16.58 -27.20
N VAL A 234 5.97 17.11 -26.88
CA VAL A 234 5.82 18.31 -26.06
C VAL A 234 5.67 17.95 -24.59
N ASP A 235 6.13 18.86 -23.75
CA ASP A 235 6.01 18.78 -22.30
C ASP A 235 4.63 19.28 -21.85
N THR A 236 4.15 20.36 -22.49
CA THR A 236 2.86 20.97 -22.16
C THR A 236 2.12 21.44 -23.40
N TYR A 237 0.79 21.48 -23.28
CA TYR A 237 -0.12 22.11 -24.22
C TYR A 237 -1.37 22.57 -23.48
N GLY A 238 -1.88 23.76 -23.80
CA GLY A 238 -3.13 24.23 -23.24
C GLY A 238 -3.41 25.72 -23.53
N PRO A 239 -4.50 26.26 -22.98
CA PRO A 239 -4.79 27.68 -23.06
C PRO A 239 -3.73 28.50 -22.32
N ILE A 240 -3.52 29.73 -22.76
CA ILE A 240 -2.60 30.65 -22.09
C ILE A 240 -3.33 31.23 -20.87
N THR A 241 -2.97 30.77 -19.66
CA THR A 241 -3.69 31.09 -18.42
C THR A 241 -3.17 32.32 -17.68
N ALA A 242 -1.95 32.78 -17.98
CA ALA A 242 -1.40 33.98 -17.38
C ALA A 242 -0.34 34.64 -18.28
N GLY A 243 -0.53 35.92 -18.62
CA GLY A 243 0.49 36.84 -19.12
C GLY A 243 1.26 36.45 -20.41
N GLY A 244 2.00 37.43 -20.93
CA GLY A 244 2.85 37.28 -22.12
C GLY A 244 2.10 37.29 -23.46
N ALA A 245 2.83 37.01 -24.55
CA ALA A 245 2.31 37.05 -25.90
C ALA A 245 1.03 36.21 -26.07
N LEU A 246 0.06 36.74 -26.82
CA LEU A 246 -1.20 36.07 -27.18
C LEU A 246 -2.13 35.70 -26.00
N PHE A 247 -1.83 36.18 -24.79
CA PHE A 247 -2.70 36.01 -23.63
C PHE A 247 -4.04 36.74 -23.81
N GLY A 248 -5.13 36.15 -23.30
CA GLY A 248 -6.48 36.71 -23.38
C GLY A 248 -7.16 36.56 -24.75
N LEU A 249 -6.45 36.05 -25.77
CA LEU A 249 -7.04 35.76 -27.08
C LEU A 249 -7.76 34.42 -27.06
N THR A 250 -9.00 34.40 -27.54
CA THR A 250 -9.75 33.14 -27.72
C THR A 250 -9.03 32.28 -28.77
N ASN A 251 -9.02 30.96 -28.60
CA ASN A 251 -8.30 30.00 -29.44
C ASN A 251 -6.77 30.12 -29.42
N SER A 252 -6.18 30.91 -28.51
CA SER A 252 -4.73 30.89 -28.34
C SER A 252 -4.28 29.68 -27.51
N ARG A 253 -3.19 29.05 -27.94
CA ARG A 253 -2.61 27.89 -27.27
C ARG A 253 -1.12 28.10 -27.08
N ILE A 254 -0.61 27.65 -25.94
CA ILE A 254 0.82 27.54 -25.67
C ILE A 254 1.20 26.07 -25.69
N THR A 255 2.35 25.78 -26.28
CA THR A 255 3.00 24.49 -26.17
C THR A 255 4.48 24.69 -25.86
N THR A 256 5.01 23.86 -24.97
CA THR A 256 6.43 23.86 -24.61
C THR A 256 7.03 22.49 -24.85
N GLY A 257 8.31 22.45 -25.20
CA GLY A 257 9.03 21.20 -25.37
C GLY A 257 10.52 21.43 -25.44
N THR A 258 11.27 20.32 -25.49
CA THR A 258 12.70 20.36 -25.80
C THR A 258 12.92 19.79 -27.19
N ALA A 259 13.56 20.56 -28.06
CA ALA A 259 13.92 20.13 -29.40
C ALA A 259 15.03 19.07 -29.35
N LYS A 260 15.15 18.25 -30.40
CA LYS A 260 16.16 17.18 -30.51
C LYS A 260 17.61 17.66 -30.35
N ASN A 261 17.87 18.94 -30.65
CA ASN A 261 19.15 19.60 -30.47
C ASN A 261 19.39 20.14 -29.05
N GLY A 262 18.48 19.87 -28.09
CA GLY A 262 18.56 20.30 -26.70
C GLY A 262 18.00 21.70 -26.42
N VAL A 263 17.50 22.41 -27.43
CA VAL A 263 16.94 23.76 -27.28
C VAL A 263 15.56 23.69 -26.65
N ALA A 264 15.36 24.40 -25.54
CA ALA A 264 14.03 24.61 -24.97
C ALA A 264 13.20 25.50 -25.91
N VAL A 265 11.97 25.08 -26.23
CA VAL A 265 11.07 25.77 -27.15
C VAL A 265 9.77 26.10 -26.45
N GLU A 266 9.35 27.36 -26.57
CA GLU A 266 8.01 27.81 -26.26
C GLU A 266 7.39 28.36 -27.54
N LEU A 267 6.27 27.77 -27.94
CA LEU A 267 5.50 28.14 -29.10
C LEU A 267 4.10 28.55 -28.65
N ARG A 268 3.69 29.76 -28.99
CA ARG A 268 2.31 30.21 -28.80
C ARG A 268 1.70 30.49 -30.15
N LEU A 269 0.47 30.03 -30.33
CA LEU A 269 -0.26 30.08 -31.60
C LEU A 269 -1.63 30.67 -31.32
N TRP A 270 -2.09 31.55 -32.19
CA TRP A 270 -3.42 32.09 -32.16
C TRP A 270 -4.04 32.04 -33.55
N ASP A 271 -5.09 31.24 -33.67
CA ASP A 271 -5.96 31.19 -34.84
C ASP A 271 -6.94 32.36 -34.78
N GLY A 272 -6.75 33.32 -35.68
CA GLY A 272 -7.53 34.55 -35.76
C GLY A 272 -8.81 34.41 -36.58
N GLY A 273 -9.10 33.24 -37.17
CA GLY A 273 -10.30 33.00 -37.96
C GLY A 273 -10.04 32.15 -39.22
N GLU A 274 -10.37 32.70 -40.39
CA GLU A 274 -10.27 31.90 -41.62
C GLU A 274 -8.79 31.72 -42.05
N PRO A 275 -8.38 30.47 -42.36
CA PRO A 275 -7.03 30.16 -42.84
C PRO A 275 -6.62 31.04 -44.02
N GLY A 276 -5.40 31.56 -43.99
CA GLY A 276 -4.83 32.33 -45.10
C GLY A 276 -5.33 33.77 -45.23
N LYS A 277 -6.11 34.29 -44.27
CA LYS A 277 -6.52 35.72 -44.24
C LYS A 277 -5.52 36.66 -43.56
N GLY A 278 -4.38 36.14 -43.07
CA GLY A 278 -3.34 36.97 -42.44
C GLY A 278 -3.65 37.42 -41.02
N THR A 279 -4.67 36.84 -40.39
CA THR A 279 -5.10 37.20 -39.02
C THR A 279 -4.39 36.39 -37.94
N ASP A 280 -3.76 35.28 -38.32
CA ASP A 280 -3.13 34.37 -37.37
C ASP A 280 -1.88 34.99 -36.77
N LYS A 281 -1.61 34.68 -35.52
CA LYS A 281 -0.37 35.10 -34.85
C LYS A 281 0.39 33.93 -34.29
N VAL A 282 1.70 34.07 -34.32
CA VAL A 282 2.63 33.14 -33.70
C VAL A 282 3.64 33.88 -32.84
N TYR A 283 3.99 33.29 -31.71
CA TYR A 283 5.10 33.72 -30.87
C TYR A 283 6.02 32.51 -30.67
N VAL A 284 7.32 32.75 -30.79
CA VAL A 284 8.34 31.72 -30.58
C VAL A 284 9.41 32.25 -29.65
N LYS A 285 9.79 31.41 -28.70
CA LYS A 285 10.94 31.60 -27.83
C LYS A 285 11.81 30.35 -27.85
N LEU A 286 13.07 30.53 -28.24
CA LEU A 286 14.09 29.47 -28.31
C LEU A 286 15.17 29.73 -27.26
N ASN A 287 15.36 28.78 -26.34
CA ASN A 287 16.33 28.86 -25.25
C ASN A 287 16.29 30.19 -24.47
N GLY A 288 15.08 30.68 -24.20
CA GLY A 288 14.89 31.95 -23.49
C GLY A 288 14.87 33.21 -24.37
N VAL A 289 15.21 33.10 -25.66
CA VAL A 289 15.28 34.24 -26.60
C VAL A 289 14.01 34.30 -27.45
N GLU A 290 13.33 35.45 -27.44
CA GLU A 290 12.14 35.69 -28.27
C GLU A 290 12.54 35.97 -29.71
N LEU A 291 11.89 35.30 -30.68
CA LEU A 291 12.18 35.51 -32.10
C LEU A 291 11.42 36.70 -32.69
N PHE A 292 10.19 36.95 -32.23
CA PHE A 292 9.27 37.92 -32.84
C PHE A 292 8.95 39.13 -31.94
N GLY A 293 9.59 39.21 -30.78
CA GLY A 293 9.24 40.14 -29.71
C GLY A 293 7.98 39.75 -28.92
N ALA A 294 7.67 40.55 -27.90
CA ALA A 294 6.71 40.20 -26.85
C ALA A 294 5.23 40.08 -27.30
N ASP A 295 4.88 40.63 -28.47
CA ASP A 295 3.51 40.59 -29.00
C ASP A 295 3.26 39.42 -29.98
N GLY A 296 4.33 38.70 -30.34
CA GLY A 296 4.32 37.77 -31.46
C GLY A 296 4.23 38.47 -32.82
N GLN A 297 4.11 37.69 -33.89
CA GLN A 297 4.07 38.17 -35.27
C GLN A 297 2.84 37.62 -36.00
N PHE A 298 2.25 38.47 -36.84
CA PHE A 298 1.20 38.06 -37.77
C PHE A 298 1.79 37.19 -38.88
N ILE A 299 1.05 36.16 -39.26
CA ILE A 299 1.43 35.26 -40.34
C ILE A 299 0.43 35.41 -41.49
N ASP A 300 0.95 35.75 -42.67
CA ASP A 300 0.20 35.89 -43.92
C ASP A 300 0.39 34.69 -44.86
N GLN A 301 1.23 33.72 -44.48
CA GLN A 301 1.53 32.52 -45.25
C GLN A 301 1.43 31.25 -44.41
N GLY A 302 0.76 30.24 -44.96
CA GLY A 302 0.50 28.96 -44.29
C GLY A 302 -0.93 28.89 -43.76
N ASN A 303 -1.26 27.77 -43.14
CA ASN A 303 -2.60 27.53 -42.62
C ASN A 303 -2.51 27.20 -41.13
N MET A 304 -3.10 28.02 -40.27
CA MET A 304 -3.36 27.67 -38.87
C MET A 304 -4.84 27.33 -38.71
N GLN A 305 -5.15 26.27 -37.95
CA GLN A 305 -6.54 25.92 -37.61
C GLN A 305 -6.61 25.39 -36.18
N PHE A 306 -7.44 26.02 -35.37
CA PHE A 306 -7.85 25.52 -34.06
C PHE A 306 -9.06 24.60 -34.20
N HIS A 307 -9.01 23.48 -33.50
CA HIS A 307 -10.04 22.46 -33.47
C HIS A 307 -10.46 22.22 -32.02
N SER A 308 -11.74 22.42 -31.72
CA SER A 308 -12.30 22.27 -30.36
C SER A 308 -12.81 20.86 -30.06
N ASN A 309 -12.48 19.87 -30.89
CA ASN A 309 -12.88 18.49 -30.74
C ASN A 309 -11.70 17.62 -30.29
N CYS A 310 -11.97 16.62 -29.45
CA CYS A 310 -10.96 15.69 -28.99
C CYS A 310 -10.38 14.90 -30.18
N ARG A 311 -9.06 14.68 -30.18
CA ARG A 311 -8.32 13.92 -31.18
C ARG A 311 -7.50 12.84 -30.49
N GLY A 312 -7.47 11.63 -31.05
CA GLY A 312 -6.75 10.50 -30.47
C GLY A 312 -7.64 9.59 -29.61
N PRO A 313 -7.07 8.53 -29.00
CA PRO A 313 -7.82 7.65 -28.10
C PRO A 313 -8.35 8.42 -26.89
N LYS A 314 -9.55 8.04 -26.46
CA LYS A 314 -10.18 8.47 -25.20
C LYS A 314 -9.67 7.62 -24.05
#